data_AF-A0A399IBP5-F1
#
_entry.id   AF-A0A399IBP5-F1
#
_cell.length_a   1.000
_cell.length_b   1.000
_cell.length_c   1.000
_cell.angle_alpha   90.00
_cell.angle_beta   90.00
_cell.angle_gamma   90.00
#
_symmetry.space_group_name_H-M   'P 1'
#
loop_
_entity.id
_entity.type
_entity.pdbx_description
1 polymer ?
#
loop_
_entity_poly.entity_id
_entity_poly.type
_entity_poly.pdbx_seq_one_letter_code
_entity_poly.pdbx_strand_id
1 'polypeptide(L)'
;MDFDAEVSVKDIVNFYIKINDPTKAKKDIAQLSAKDKLAGFDIVVGSAASREFKVEVAKYFIYDLDSRVRKKAEMILEDLVPGWVSDPAESILKLLKSSDDKGVTRRNAAVKFLFGIVDTNSLRDTFMTLLNSRNRAHMSEIVAILEDYIDSSKDEQEQVKIFDACLDIVLSDDADYNVKHHASNLLSVFFKKVESTMLGETLRRKYIEKQVEKADGVYRYLCSGASGLNATFLEDLLRPLCDGGKSFQVKILTYFDFIMEKIRNPNEVDSALDIYPDYWNQDEPPMEEKVRGIRRRIMKGIEQLWDSAEDREVRELIVKIKYGEYPNKRELYEKIKAGMEEEDLSEGAREKIGLMLRCFLMPEQDEALKLLAAHLLLFKVGGTENRLAALEHLRFYVENRNLNYAESGSIASVMESLLKEPELEEAAAEMARYILFLAAPDRFADEEGQKAILKYLRPMVEGRRFGGKEAEERVLRALTLFAEKIAVTDKLKKAAQYLEFKLKNP
;
A
#
# COMPACT_ATOMS: atom_id res chain seq x y z
N MET A 1 35.66 55.02 38.18
CA MET A 1 35.69 53.54 38.12
C MET A 1 34.76 53.16 37.00
N ASP A 2 35.32 53.03 35.80
CA ASP A 2 34.58 52.63 34.60
C ASP A 2 34.36 51.11 34.66
N PHE A 3 33.11 50.70 34.82
CA PHE A 3 32.66 49.33 34.63
C PHE A 3 32.04 49.23 33.24
N ASP A 4 32.87 48.99 32.24
CA ASP A 4 32.50 48.35 30.97
C ASP A 4 33.79 47.82 30.34
N ALA A 5 34.32 46.76 30.93
CA ALA A 5 35.33 45.95 30.27
C ALA A 5 34.60 45.13 29.20
N GLU A 6 34.69 45.55 27.94
CA GLU A 6 34.28 44.74 26.79
C GLU A 6 34.89 43.35 26.93
N VAL A 7 34.04 42.34 27.12
CA VAL A 7 34.48 40.95 27.27
C VAL A 7 35.14 40.54 25.95
N SER A 8 36.45 40.31 25.99
CA SER A 8 37.20 39.99 24.77
C SER A 8 36.86 38.58 24.28
N VAL A 9 37.03 38.32 22.99
CA VAL A 9 36.92 36.96 22.40
C VAL A 9 37.75 35.95 23.19
N LYS A 10 38.90 36.39 23.70
CA LYS A 10 39.79 35.57 24.53
C LYS A 10 39.17 35.22 25.88
N ASP A 11 38.43 36.11 26.50
CA ASP A 11 37.76 35.85 27.78
C ASP A 11 36.59 34.89 27.59
N ILE A 12 35.81 35.07 26.52
CA ILE A 12 34.69 34.18 26.14
C ILE A 12 35.20 32.75 25.90
N VAL A 13 36.22 32.59 25.04
CA VAL A 13 36.72 31.27 24.65
C VAL A 13 37.43 30.57 25.82
N ASN A 14 38.26 31.29 26.60
CA ASN A 14 38.96 30.69 27.74
C ASN A 14 38.01 30.28 28.87
N PHE A 15 36.90 31.01 29.06
CA PHE A 15 35.86 30.61 30.01
C PHE A 15 35.32 29.23 29.66
N TYR A 16 34.95 29.01 28.40
CA TYR A 16 34.41 27.73 27.94
C TYR A 16 35.41 26.59 27.97
N ILE A 17 36.67 26.86 27.66
CA ILE A 17 37.75 25.86 27.81
C ILE A 17 37.89 25.45 29.27
N LYS A 18 37.85 26.41 30.20
CA LYS A 18 38.01 26.15 31.64
C LYS A 18 36.87 25.30 32.21
N ILE A 19 35.64 25.51 31.76
CA ILE A 19 34.48 24.69 32.17
C ILE A 19 34.27 23.44 31.30
N ASN A 20 35.12 23.24 30.27
CA ASN A 20 35.06 22.15 29.30
C ASN A 20 33.64 21.97 28.70
N ASP A 21 33.02 23.08 28.29
CA ASP A 21 31.67 23.09 27.68
C ASP A 21 31.75 23.48 26.19
N PRO A 22 32.04 22.52 25.29
CA PRO A 22 32.18 22.80 23.86
C PRO A 22 30.85 23.16 23.20
N THR A 23 29.72 22.74 23.78
CA THR A 23 28.38 22.97 23.23
C THR A 23 27.96 24.44 23.34
N LYS A 24 28.28 25.09 24.46
CA LYS A 24 28.10 26.55 24.57
C LYS A 24 29.18 27.32 23.84
N ALA A 25 30.43 26.85 23.89
CA ALA A 25 31.55 27.46 23.17
C ALA A 25 31.22 27.67 21.69
N LYS A 26 30.76 26.61 21.00
CA LYS A 26 30.47 26.69 19.57
C LYS A 26 29.34 27.68 19.24
N LYS A 27 28.29 27.76 20.07
CA LYS A 27 27.17 28.68 19.86
C LYS A 27 27.57 30.14 20.03
N ASP A 28 28.38 30.44 21.04
CA ASP A 28 28.81 31.81 21.31
C ASP A 28 29.87 32.26 20.30
N ILE A 29 30.81 31.39 19.94
CA ILE A 29 31.77 31.67 18.85
C ILE A 29 31.01 31.89 17.52
N ALA A 30 29.89 31.20 17.29
CA ALA A 30 29.13 31.32 16.05
C ALA A 30 28.51 32.72 15.84
N GLN A 31 28.23 33.43 16.92
CA GLN A 31 27.66 34.78 16.90
C GLN A 31 28.71 35.87 16.63
N LEU A 32 30.00 35.52 16.67
CA LEU A 32 31.09 36.46 16.45
C LEU A 32 31.26 36.80 14.96
N SER A 33 31.97 37.91 14.68
CA SER A 33 32.39 38.24 13.32
C SER A 33 33.34 37.17 12.77
N ALA A 34 33.46 37.03 11.45
CA ALA A 34 34.40 36.06 10.86
C ALA A 34 35.86 36.26 11.32
N LYS A 35 36.27 37.51 11.56
CA LYS A 35 37.60 37.85 12.11
C LYS A 35 37.75 37.33 13.53
N ASP A 36 36.73 37.50 14.35
CA ASP A 36 36.73 37.11 15.76
C ASP A 36 36.57 35.59 15.92
N LYS A 37 35.86 34.92 15.02
CA LYS A 37 35.84 33.45 14.90
C LYS A 37 37.24 32.89 14.67
N LEU A 38 38.00 33.46 13.72
CA LEU A 38 39.38 33.04 13.45
C LEU A 38 40.29 33.24 14.66
N ALA A 39 40.17 34.39 15.35
CA ALA A 39 40.92 34.65 16.58
C ALA A 39 40.53 33.67 17.70
N GLY A 40 39.24 33.34 17.82
CA GLY A 40 38.76 32.31 18.74
C GLY A 40 39.35 30.93 18.44
N PHE A 41 39.44 30.56 17.16
CA PHE A 41 40.07 29.31 16.74
C PHE A 41 41.55 29.23 17.11
N ASP A 42 42.33 30.30 16.91
CA ASP A 42 43.73 30.32 17.30
C ASP A 42 43.91 30.10 18.81
N ILE A 43 42.97 30.62 19.62
CA ILE A 43 42.95 30.41 21.08
C ILE A 43 42.59 28.96 21.41
N VAL A 44 41.56 28.38 20.79
CA VAL A 44 41.18 26.98 20.99
C VAL A 44 42.33 26.04 20.66
N VAL A 45 43.00 26.25 19.52
CA VAL A 45 44.14 25.43 19.06
C VAL A 45 45.31 25.53 20.03
N GLY A 46 45.71 26.76 20.39
CA GLY A 46 46.83 27.03 21.28
C GLY A 46 46.58 26.71 22.76
N SER A 47 45.35 26.36 23.14
CA SER A 47 44.97 26.06 24.52
C SER A 47 45.24 24.62 24.96
N ALA A 48 45.16 24.39 26.27
CA ALA A 48 45.16 23.07 26.89
C ALA A 48 43.79 22.35 26.86
N ALA A 49 42.85 22.81 26.02
CA ALA A 49 41.55 22.15 25.86
C ALA A 49 41.71 20.67 25.46
N SER A 50 40.77 19.83 25.90
CA SER A 50 40.73 18.41 25.53
C SER A 50 40.62 18.25 24.01
N ARG A 51 41.09 17.11 23.49
CA ARG A 51 40.97 16.78 22.06
C ARG A 51 39.51 16.82 21.63
N GLU A 52 38.62 16.25 22.44
CA GLU A 52 37.18 16.21 22.22
C GLU A 52 36.59 17.63 22.15
N PHE A 53 37.01 18.55 23.03
CA PHE A 53 36.55 19.94 22.99
C PHE A 53 36.95 20.65 21.70
N LYS A 54 38.23 20.53 21.31
CA LYS A 54 38.75 21.18 20.09
C LYS A 54 38.04 20.67 18.84
N VAL A 55 37.81 19.36 18.80
CA VAL A 55 37.11 18.67 17.72
C VAL A 55 35.64 19.11 17.64
N GLU A 56 34.93 19.18 18.77
CA GLU A 56 33.51 19.56 18.81
C GLU A 56 33.27 21.03 18.43
N VAL A 57 34.21 21.92 18.77
CA VAL A 57 34.18 23.31 18.31
C VAL A 57 34.48 23.39 16.81
N ALA A 58 35.55 22.74 16.32
CA ALA A 58 35.90 22.74 14.90
C ALA A 58 34.79 22.15 14.02
N LYS A 59 34.14 21.07 14.45
CA LYS A 59 32.98 20.43 13.82
C LYS A 59 31.91 21.45 13.40
N TYR A 60 31.58 22.39 14.29
CA TYR A 60 30.50 23.34 14.07
C TYR A 60 30.76 24.30 12.89
N PHE A 61 32.03 24.55 12.56
CA PHE A 61 32.43 25.59 11.61
C PHE A 61 32.94 25.06 10.26
N ILE A 62 32.93 23.74 10.04
CA ILE A 62 33.25 23.12 8.74
C ILE A 62 32.35 23.70 7.63
N TYR A 63 31.12 24.06 7.98
CA TYR A 63 30.12 24.60 7.06
C TYR A 63 29.85 26.11 7.27
N ASP A 64 30.76 26.85 7.91
CA ASP A 64 30.60 28.29 8.11
C ASP A 64 30.50 29.03 6.75
N LEU A 65 29.76 30.12 6.69
CA LEU A 65 29.59 30.90 5.46
C LEU A 65 30.93 31.53 5.00
N ASP A 66 31.83 31.89 5.91
CA ASP A 66 33.16 32.44 5.58
C ASP A 66 34.16 31.31 5.29
N SER A 67 34.67 31.29 4.05
CA SER A 67 35.63 30.29 3.57
C SER A 67 36.93 30.20 4.37
N ARG A 68 37.36 31.28 5.04
CA ARG A 68 38.58 31.28 5.87
C ARG A 68 38.34 30.55 7.17
N VAL A 69 37.15 30.72 7.75
CA VAL A 69 36.73 30.01 8.96
C VAL A 69 36.61 28.52 8.66
N ARG A 70 36.00 28.14 7.53
CA ARG A 70 35.94 26.74 7.06
C ARG A 70 37.33 26.10 6.95
N LYS A 71 38.25 26.73 6.20
CA LYS A 71 39.62 26.22 6.03
C LYS A 71 40.35 26.05 7.36
N LYS A 72 40.15 26.98 8.31
CA LYS A 72 40.77 26.88 9.63
C LYS A 72 40.20 25.71 10.44
N ALA A 73 38.89 25.50 10.40
CA ALA A 73 38.24 24.36 11.02
C ALA A 73 38.69 23.03 10.38
N GLU A 74 38.80 22.98 9.05
CA GLU A 74 39.33 21.83 8.30
C GLU A 74 40.76 21.49 8.74
N MET A 75 41.69 22.46 8.75
CA MET A 75 43.07 22.24 9.21
C MET A 75 43.15 21.69 10.63
N ILE A 76 42.31 22.20 11.53
CA ILE A 76 42.24 21.71 12.92
C ILE A 76 41.78 20.26 12.97
N LEU A 77 40.84 19.88 12.11
CA LEU A 77 40.36 18.50 12.02
C LEU A 77 41.38 17.59 11.34
N GLU A 78 42.12 18.05 10.32
CA GLU A 78 43.26 17.33 9.73
C GLU A 78 44.32 17.02 10.80
N ASP A 79 44.64 18.00 11.64
CA ASP A 79 45.64 17.84 12.72
C ASP A 79 45.15 16.91 13.84
N LEU A 80 43.85 16.99 14.20
CA LEU A 80 43.30 16.27 15.35
C LEU A 80 42.71 14.90 15.00
N VAL A 81 42.36 14.66 13.74
CA VAL A 81 41.72 13.43 13.24
C VAL A 81 42.58 12.87 12.10
N PRO A 82 43.45 11.89 12.40
CA PRO A 82 44.32 11.29 11.38
C PRO A 82 43.53 10.80 10.17
N GLY A 83 43.85 11.28 8.96
CA GLY A 83 43.22 10.85 7.71
C GLY A 83 41.99 11.64 7.25
N TRP A 84 41.64 12.74 7.93
CA TRP A 84 40.60 13.68 7.48
C TRP A 84 40.99 14.39 6.16
N VAL A 85 39.99 14.62 5.31
CA VAL A 85 40.01 15.31 4.01
C VAL A 85 38.68 16.08 3.90
N SER A 86 38.63 17.13 3.08
CA SER A 86 37.40 17.90 2.84
C SER A 86 36.20 17.07 2.35
N ASP A 87 36.42 15.92 1.70
CA ASP A 87 35.37 14.94 1.38
C ASP A 87 35.25 13.90 2.52
N PRO A 88 34.09 13.85 3.22
CA PRO A 88 33.85 12.87 4.27
C PRO A 88 33.92 11.41 3.80
N ALA A 89 33.47 11.11 2.57
CA ALA A 89 33.50 9.75 2.05
C ALA A 89 34.94 9.30 1.78
N GLU A 90 35.76 10.17 1.20
CA GLU A 90 37.18 9.89 0.96
C GLU A 90 37.94 9.71 2.29
N SER A 91 37.63 10.53 3.29
CA SER A 91 38.19 10.43 4.64
C SER A 91 37.90 9.07 5.29
N ILE A 92 36.64 8.62 5.21
CA ILE A 92 36.22 7.30 5.71
C ILE A 92 36.94 6.19 4.96
N LEU A 93 37.02 6.26 3.64
CA LEU A 93 37.71 5.25 2.82
C LEU A 93 39.22 5.20 3.09
N LYS A 94 39.86 6.34 3.36
CA LYS A 94 41.29 6.40 3.74
C LYS A 94 41.52 5.75 5.10
N LEU A 95 40.65 6.01 6.08
CA LEU A 95 40.70 5.34 7.38
C LEU A 95 40.57 3.82 7.26
N LEU A 96 39.63 3.34 6.44
CA LEU A 96 39.41 1.91 6.21
C LEU A 96 40.59 1.24 5.46
N LYS A 97 41.26 1.98 4.57
CA LYS A 97 42.48 1.51 3.88
C LYS A 97 43.73 1.50 4.78
N SER A 98 43.74 2.25 5.88
CA SER A 98 44.87 2.25 6.81
C SER A 98 44.93 0.91 7.56
N SER A 99 45.92 0.10 7.19
CA SER A 99 46.14 -1.26 7.68
C SER A 99 46.97 -1.21 8.96
N ASP A 100 46.29 -1.16 10.11
CA ASP A 100 46.93 -1.40 11.40
C ASP A 100 46.01 -2.27 12.27
N ASP A 101 46.32 -3.57 12.36
CA ASP A 101 45.54 -4.61 13.06
C ASP A 101 45.36 -4.33 14.57
N LYS A 102 46.14 -3.39 15.13
CA LYS A 102 46.11 -3.03 16.57
C LYS A 102 45.06 -1.98 16.93
N GLY A 103 44.19 -1.57 16.01
CA GLY A 103 43.32 -0.40 16.23
C GLY A 103 41.93 -0.42 15.60
N VAL A 104 41.35 -1.58 15.22
CA VAL A 104 40.00 -1.65 14.59
C VAL A 104 38.95 -0.86 15.37
N THR A 105 38.91 -0.98 16.70
CA THR A 105 37.99 -0.21 17.55
C THR A 105 38.20 1.30 17.45
N ARG A 106 39.46 1.76 17.37
CA ARG A 106 39.81 3.18 17.26
C ARG A 106 39.51 3.73 15.87
N ARG A 107 39.72 2.91 14.82
CA ARG A 107 39.34 3.22 13.44
C ARG A 107 37.82 3.34 13.32
N ASN A 108 37.07 2.38 13.86
CA ASN A 108 35.62 2.41 13.81
C ASN A 108 35.06 3.60 14.60
N ALA A 109 35.64 3.92 15.76
CA ALA A 109 35.28 5.13 16.50
C ALA A 109 35.56 6.41 15.68
N ALA A 110 36.66 6.46 14.94
CA ALA A 110 36.95 7.56 14.03
C ALA A 110 35.94 7.63 12.88
N VAL A 111 35.55 6.51 12.26
CA VAL A 111 34.52 6.47 11.22
C VAL A 111 33.15 6.90 11.75
N LYS A 112 32.73 6.44 12.94
CA LYS A 112 31.51 6.92 13.62
C LYS A 112 31.55 8.42 13.86
N PHE A 113 32.71 8.92 14.31
CA PHE A 113 32.94 10.34 14.49
C PHE A 113 32.78 11.11 13.17
N LEU A 114 33.32 10.58 12.05
CA LEU A 114 33.15 11.18 10.73
C LEU A 114 31.67 11.27 10.32
N PHE A 115 30.86 10.23 10.54
CA PHE A 115 29.41 10.28 10.26
C PHE A 115 28.66 11.32 11.11
N GLY A 116 29.07 11.50 12.35
CA GLY A 116 28.53 12.52 13.24
C GLY A 116 28.83 13.96 12.79
N ILE A 117 29.87 14.19 11.99
CA ILE A 117 30.29 15.55 11.57
C ILE A 117 29.88 15.94 10.16
N VAL A 118 29.51 15.00 9.29
CA VAL A 118 28.89 15.34 8.00
C VAL A 118 27.61 16.13 8.25
N ASP A 119 27.27 17.14 7.46
CA ASP A 119 25.95 17.78 7.54
C ASP A 119 24.85 16.89 6.96
N THR A 120 23.59 17.19 7.28
CA THR A 120 22.45 16.40 6.79
C THR A 120 22.38 16.37 5.27
N ASN A 121 22.73 17.48 4.61
CA ASN A 121 22.64 17.61 3.16
C ASN A 121 23.71 16.80 2.41
N SER A 122 24.94 16.69 2.94
CA SER A 122 25.98 15.87 2.28
C SER A 122 26.01 14.42 2.74
N LEU A 123 25.23 14.04 3.76
CA LEU A 123 25.22 12.67 4.26
C LEU A 123 24.70 11.68 3.22
N ARG A 124 23.68 12.07 2.44
CA ARG A 124 23.17 11.27 1.31
C ARG A 124 24.29 10.94 0.32
N ASP A 125 25.01 11.96 -0.15
CA ASP A 125 26.05 11.79 -1.17
C ASP A 125 27.27 11.02 -0.62
N THR A 126 27.56 11.21 0.67
CA THR A 126 28.54 10.41 1.40
C THR A 126 28.14 8.93 1.41
N PHE A 127 26.90 8.61 1.78
CA PHE A 127 26.38 7.25 1.78
C PHE A 127 26.35 6.64 0.37
N MET A 128 25.91 7.39 -0.63
CA MET A 128 25.95 6.97 -2.04
C MET A 128 27.36 6.55 -2.46
N THR A 129 28.37 7.35 -2.11
CA THR A 129 29.78 7.06 -2.43
C THR A 129 30.30 5.82 -1.69
N LEU A 130 29.99 5.71 -0.40
CA LEU A 130 30.47 4.61 0.44
C LEU A 130 29.81 3.27 0.11
N LEU A 131 28.50 3.28 -0.11
CA LEU A 131 27.70 2.10 -0.45
C LEU A 131 27.88 1.65 -1.90
N ASN A 132 28.36 2.53 -2.78
CA ASN A 132 28.76 2.18 -4.15
C ASN A 132 30.25 1.77 -4.27
N SER A 133 30.94 1.53 -3.15
CA SER A 133 32.34 1.12 -3.15
C SER A 133 32.54 -0.23 -3.86
N ARG A 134 33.47 -0.27 -4.82
CA ARG A 134 33.85 -1.53 -5.51
C ARG A 134 34.47 -2.58 -4.58
N ASN A 135 34.95 -2.18 -3.40
CA ASN A 135 35.49 -3.10 -2.41
C ASN A 135 34.39 -3.58 -1.46
N ARG A 136 33.89 -4.80 -1.70
CA ARG A 136 32.84 -5.44 -0.90
C ARG A 136 33.21 -5.57 0.59
N ALA A 137 34.49 -5.76 0.93
CA ALA A 137 34.92 -5.88 2.33
C ALA A 137 34.77 -4.54 3.08
N HIS A 138 35.17 -3.43 2.44
CA HIS A 138 34.97 -2.09 3.03
C HIS A 138 33.49 -1.75 3.14
N MET A 139 32.68 -2.12 2.15
CA MET A 139 31.23 -1.89 2.18
C MET A 139 30.57 -2.62 3.35
N SER A 140 30.88 -3.91 3.55
CA SER A 140 30.38 -4.68 4.69
C SER A 140 30.85 -4.09 6.03
N GLU A 141 32.10 -3.63 6.10
CA GLU A 141 32.62 -2.98 7.31
C GLU A 141 31.91 -1.64 7.59
N ILE A 142 31.65 -0.82 6.56
CA ILE A 142 30.91 0.44 6.69
C ILE A 142 29.49 0.19 7.19
N VAL A 143 28.80 -0.80 6.63
CA VAL A 143 27.45 -1.19 7.08
C VAL A 143 27.49 -1.59 8.56
N ALA A 144 28.43 -2.47 8.96
CA ALA A 144 28.56 -2.88 10.36
C ALA A 144 28.87 -1.71 11.32
N ILE A 145 29.71 -0.75 10.90
CA ILE A 145 30.00 0.45 11.70
C ILE A 145 28.75 1.33 11.83
N LEU A 146 27.98 1.49 10.75
CA LEU A 146 26.74 2.26 10.75
C LEU A 146 25.67 1.60 11.61
N GLU A 147 25.50 0.28 11.53
CA GLU A 147 24.58 -0.47 12.40
C GLU A 147 24.94 -0.27 13.89
N ASP A 148 26.21 -0.46 14.26
CA ASP A 148 26.69 -0.24 15.62
C ASP A 148 26.57 1.24 16.05
N TYR A 149 26.72 2.19 15.12
CA TYR A 149 26.50 3.60 15.40
C TYR A 149 25.02 3.92 15.65
N ILE A 150 24.14 3.38 14.81
CA ILE A 150 22.69 3.50 14.95
C ILE A 150 22.28 2.92 16.29
N ASP A 151 22.73 1.73 16.66
CA ASP A 151 22.39 1.08 17.93
C ASP A 151 22.90 1.85 19.16
N SER A 152 24.13 2.35 19.11
CA SER A 152 24.75 3.05 20.25
C SER A 152 24.35 4.52 20.40
N SER A 153 23.87 5.18 19.34
CA SER A 153 23.50 6.60 19.39
C SER A 153 22.30 6.84 20.31
N LYS A 154 22.40 7.83 21.21
CA LYS A 154 21.28 8.32 22.04
C LYS A 154 20.71 9.66 21.57
N ASP A 155 21.31 10.24 20.53
CA ASP A 155 20.90 11.53 19.98
C ASP A 155 19.84 11.31 18.90
N GLU A 156 18.61 11.74 19.19
CA GLU A 156 17.49 11.63 18.25
C GLU A 156 17.76 12.41 16.96
N GLN A 157 18.46 13.55 17.01
CA GLN A 157 18.73 14.35 15.81
C GLN A 157 19.69 13.64 14.85
N GLU A 158 20.72 12.98 15.40
CA GLU A 158 21.63 12.16 14.59
C GLU A 158 20.91 10.94 14.00
N GLN A 159 20.00 10.32 14.75
CA GLN A 159 19.20 9.21 14.25
C GLN A 159 18.28 9.63 13.10
N VAL A 160 17.54 10.74 13.24
CA VAL A 160 16.68 11.27 12.16
C VAL A 160 17.51 11.61 10.92
N LYS A 161 18.68 12.21 11.10
CA LYS A 161 19.58 12.59 9.99
C LYS A 161 20.05 11.37 9.18
N ILE A 162 20.50 10.31 9.84
CA ILE A 162 20.95 9.08 9.17
C ILE A 162 19.76 8.38 8.50
N PHE A 163 18.61 8.34 9.18
CA PHE A 163 17.37 7.80 8.64
C PHE A 163 16.97 8.51 7.35
N ASP A 164 16.95 9.85 7.35
CA ASP A 164 16.57 10.66 6.18
C ASP A 164 17.50 10.41 4.99
N ALA A 165 18.82 10.37 5.23
CA ALA A 165 19.78 10.05 4.17
C ALA A 165 19.55 8.64 3.57
N CYS A 166 19.23 7.64 4.39
CA CYS A 166 18.91 6.29 3.89
C CYS A 166 17.58 6.28 3.12
N LEU A 167 16.56 6.98 3.62
CA LEU A 167 15.25 7.09 2.98
C LEU A 167 15.35 7.75 1.61
N ASP A 168 16.10 8.85 1.50
CA ASP A 168 16.31 9.56 0.24
C ASP A 168 17.03 8.69 -0.80
N ILE A 169 17.97 7.83 -0.38
CA ILE A 169 18.62 6.87 -1.28
C ILE A 169 17.63 5.82 -1.78
N VAL A 170 16.82 5.24 -0.88
CA VAL A 170 15.82 4.23 -1.26
C VAL A 170 14.80 4.79 -2.25
N LEU A 171 14.41 6.06 -2.09
CA LEU A 171 13.44 6.74 -2.94
C LEU A 171 14.04 7.34 -4.22
N SER A 172 15.36 7.49 -4.30
CA SER A 172 16.05 8.12 -5.42
C SER A 172 15.99 7.28 -6.70
N ASP A 173 15.90 7.91 -7.86
CA ASP A 173 15.91 7.20 -9.15
C ASP A 173 17.35 7.03 -9.71
N ASP A 174 18.29 7.85 -9.26
CA ASP A 174 19.72 7.82 -9.60
C ASP A 174 20.54 6.78 -8.81
N ALA A 175 19.96 6.14 -7.78
CA ALA A 175 20.65 5.15 -6.97
C ALA A 175 20.54 3.72 -7.54
N ASP A 176 21.70 3.05 -7.65
CA ASP A 176 21.82 1.66 -8.05
C ASP A 176 21.09 0.70 -7.07
N TYR A 177 20.61 -0.43 -7.59
CA TYR A 177 19.86 -1.43 -6.81
C TYR A 177 20.62 -1.91 -5.56
N ASN A 178 21.92 -2.15 -5.67
CA ASN A 178 22.75 -2.59 -4.54
C ASN A 178 22.82 -1.52 -3.45
N VAL A 179 22.94 -0.24 -3.83
CA VAL A 179 23.00 0.88 -2.89
C VAL A 179 21.66 1.03 -2.16
N LYS A 180 20.54 0.95 -2.91
CA LYS A 180 19.18 0.92 -2.35
C LYS A 180 18.98 -0.24 -1.38
N HIS A 181 19.47 -1.44 -1.72
CA HIS A 181 19.40 -2.61 -0.85
C HIS A 181 20.12 -2.38 0.48
N HIS A 182 21.34 -1.85 0.45
CA HIS A 182 22.08 -1.55 1.69
C HIS A 182 21.42 -0.45 2.52
N ALA A 183 20.93 0.61 1.89
CA ALA A 183 20.17 1.66 2.58
C ALA A 183 18.87 1.10 3.22
N SER A 184 18.17 0.19 2.54
CA SER A 184 16.98 -0.47 3.07
C SER A 184 17.29 -1.39 4.27
N ASN A 185 18.44 -2.07 4.27
CA ASN A 185 18.89 -2.85 5.41
C ASN A 185 19.15 -1.95 6.63
N LEU A 186 19.79 -0.80 6.44
CA LEU A 186 20.02 0.18 7.50
C LEU A 186 18.69 0.73 8.07
N LEU A 187 17.71 1.05 7.21
CA LEU A 187 16.37 1.43 7.67
C LEU A 187 15.69 0.33 8.50
N SER A 188 15.91 -0.94 8.15
CA SER A 188 15.37 -2.07 8.92
C SER A 188 15.99 -2.15 10.33
N VAL A 189 17.27 -1.82 10.47
CA VAL A 189 17.94 -1.72 11.78
C VAL A 189 17.36 -0.55 12.58
N PHE A 190 17.10 0.59 11.95
CA PHE A 190 16.39 1.69 12.59
C PHE A 190 15.06 1.24 13.16
N PHE A 191 14.19 0.64 12.34
CA PHE A 191 12.85 0.24 12.78
C PHE A 191 12.87 -0.75 13.95
N LYS A 192 13.82 -1.69 13.97
CA LYS A 192 14.00 -2.60 15.12
C LYS A 192 14.39 -1.85 16.39
N LYS A 193 15.27 -0.86 16.29
CA LYS A 193 15.76 -0.10 17.45
C LYS A 193 14.67 0.78 18.06
N VAL A 194 13.89 1.44 17.22
CA VAL A 194 12.92 2.47 17.61
C VAL A 194 11.47 1.94 17.74
N GLU A 195 11.25 0.64 17.53
CA GLU A 195 9.94 0.00 17.40
C GLU A 195 8.93 0.41 18.48
N SER A 196 9.35 0.51 19.74
CA SER A 196 8.49 0.82 20.89
C SER A 196 8.59 2.28 21.37
N THR A 197 9.07 3.20 20.53
CA THR A 197 9.33 4.60 20.88
C THR A 197 8.46 5.56 20.07
N MET A 198 8.13 6.75 20.61
CA MET A 198 7.44 7.80 19.84
C MET A 198 8.21 8.26 18.61
N LEU A 199 9.54 8.34 18.71
CA LEU A 199 10.40 8.66 17.57
C LEU A 199 10.23 7.61 16.46
N GLY A 200 10.19 6.33 16.82
CA GLY A 200 10.01 5.25 15.87
C GLY A 200 8.67 5.24 15.16
N GLU A 201 7.58 5.50 15.88
CA GLU A 201 6.26 5.68 15.26
C GLU A 201 6.28 6.85 14.25
N THR A 202 6.94 7.95 14.62
CA THR A 202 7.07 9.14 13.78
C THR A 202 7.88 8.86 12.52
N LEU A 203 9.02 8.17 12.64
CA LEU A 203 9.87 7.78 11.53
C LEU A 203 9.20 6.76 10.61
N ARG A 204 8.48 5.77 11.18
CA ARG A 204 7.72 4.80 10.39
C ARG A 204 6.60 5.47 9.60
N ARG A 205 5.88 6.42 10.21
CA ARG A 205 4.88 7.21 9.49
C ARG A 205 5.50 8.01 8.35
N LYS A 206 6.61 8.72 8.62
CA LYS A 206 7.36 9.47 7.60
C LYS A 206 7.83 8.57 6.45
N TYR A 207 8.34 7.37 6.76
CA TYR A 207 8.72 6.37 5.76
C TYR A 207 7.55 6.02 4.84
N ILE A 208 6.42 5.62 5.42
CA ILE A 208 5.22 5.22 4.66
C ILE A 208 4.70 6.38 3.82
N GLU A 209 4.57 7.57 4.40
CA GLU A 209 4.12 8.78 3.70
C GLU A 209 4.99 9.08 2.47
N LYS A 210 6.32 9.02 2.62
CA LYS A 210 7.25 9.27 1.52
C LYS A 210 7.20 8.19 0.43
N GLN A 211 7.02 6.93 0.81
CA GLN A 211 6.81 5.84 -0.16
C GLN A 211 5.50 6.02 -0.92
N VAL A 212 4.42 6.40 -0.24
CA VAL A 212 3.12 6.70 -0.87
C VAL A 212 3.23 7.91 -1.79
N GLU A 213 3.90 8.99 -1.39
CA GLU A 213 4.14 10.18 -2.24
C GLU A 213 4.89 9.80 -3.53
N LYS A 214 5.96 8.99 -3.42
CA LYS A 214 6.69 8.50 -4.59
C LYS A 214 5.81 7.65 -5.49
N ALA A 215 5.10 6.67 -4.92
CA ALA A 215 4.21 5.78 -5.66
C ALA A 215 3.08 6.55 -6.35
N ASP A 216 2.52 7.58 -5.70
CA ASP A 216 1.52 8.46 -6.29
C ASP A 216 2.08 9.27 -7.48
N GLY A 217 3.34 9.73 -7.37
CA GLY A 217 4.05 10.35 -8.48
C GLY A 217 4.22 9.42 -9.67
N VAL A 218 4.68 8.19 -9.42
CA VAL A 218 4.80 7.13 -10.43
C VAL A 218 3.46 6.79 -11.06
N TYR A 219 2.41 6.59 -10.25
CA TYR A 219 1.06 6.33 -10.73
C TYR A 219 0.55 7.43 -11.66
N ARG A 220 0.70 8.71 -11.29
CA ARG A 220 0.29 9.84 -12.14
C ARG A 220 1.08 9.88 -13.44
N TYR A 221 2.38 9.59 -13.39
CA TYR A 221 3.22 9.52 -14.58
C TYR A 221 2.75 8.42 -15.53
N LEU A 222 2.46 7.23 -15.01
CA LEU A 222 1.91 6.10 -15.79
C LEU A 222 0.53 6.44 -16.39
N CYS A 223 -0.36 7.06 -15.62
CA CYS A 223 -1.69 7.48 -16.10
C CYS A 223 -1.64 8.60 -17.14
N SER A 224 -0.55 9.35 -17.23
CA SER A 224 -0.39 10.37 -18.28
C SER A 224 -0.14 9.77 -19.67
N GLY A 225 0.18 8.47 -19.75
CA GLY A 225 0.55 7.81 -21.01
C GLY A 225 1.96 8.13 -21.50
N ALA A 226 2.76 8.85 -20.71
CA ALA A 226 4.14 9.19 -21.05
C ALA A 226 5.09 7.98 -21.04
N SER A 227 4.77 6.95 -20.26
CA SER A 227 5.51 5.69 -20.17
C SER A 227 4.58 4.56 -19.73
N GLY A 228 4.90 3.33 -20.12
CA GLY A 228 4.23 2.12 -19.64
C GLY A 228 4.80 1.62 -18.32
N LEU A 229 4.11 0.67 -17.69
CA LEU A 229 4.60 0.04 -16.47
C LEU A 229 5.81 -0.85 -16.75
N ASN A 230 6.93 -0.56 -16.10
CA ASN A 230 8.12 -1.42 -16.07
C ASN A 230 8.35 -2.02 -14.67
N ALA A 231 9.40 -2.82 -14.52
CA ALA A 231 9.73 -3.49 -13.27
C ALA A 231 10.06 -2.51 -12.12
N THR A 232 10.73 -1.39 -12.43
CA THR A 232 11.13 -0.38 -11.44
C THR A 232 9.93 0.37 -10.89
N PHE A 233 9.06 0.86 -11.78
CA PHE A 233 7.82 1.52 -11.39
C PHE A 233 6.89 0.58 -10.63
N LEU A 234 6.83 -0.70 -11.03
CA LEU A 234 6.07 -1.69 -10.29
C LEU A 234 6.58 -1.87 -8.85
N GLU A 235 7.89 -1.87 -8.62
CA GLU A 235 8.45 -1.97 -7.27
C GLU A 235 8.06 -0.77 -6.41
N ASP A 236 8.08 0.44 -6.97
CA ASP A 236 7.66 1.64 -6.25
C ASP A 236 6.16 1.63 -5.92
N LEU A 237 5.30 1.11 -6.79
CA LEU A 237 3.87 0.95 -6.50
C LEU A 237 3.59 -0.14 -5.45
N LEU A 238 4.35 -1.24 -5.47
CA LEU A 238 4.15 -2.37 -4.55
C LEU A 238 4.68 -2.10 -3.14
N ARG A 239 5.76 -1.31 -3.00
CA ARG A 239 6.44 -1.12 -1.70
C ARG A 239 5.52 -0.57 -0.59
N PRO A 240 4.69 0.46 -0.82
CA PRO A 240 3.74 0.95 0.18
C PRO A 240 2.38 0.24 0.16
N LEU A 241 2.17 -0.82 -0.64
CA LEU A 241 0.83 -1.39 -0.85
C LEU A 241 0.15 -1.86 0.46
N CYS A 242 0.89 -2.55 1.32
CA CYS A 242 0.33 -3.08 2.58
C CYS A 242 0.09 -1.98 3.62
N ASP A 243 0.97 -0.98 3.70
CA ASP A 243 0.98 0.03 4.77
C ASP A 243 0.39 1.40 4.36
N GLY A 244 0.16 1.63 3.06
CA GLY A 244 -0.22 2.93 2.49
C GLY A 244 -1.67 3.37 2.75
N GLY A 245 -2.45 2.53 3.44
CA GLY A 245 -3.85 2.79 3.78
C GLY A 245 -4.84 2.60 2.62
N LYS A 246 -6.14 2.62 2.97
CA LYS A 246 -7.24 2.28 2.04
C LYS A 246 -7.20 3.06 0.73
N SER A 247 -7.10 4.40 0.80
CA SER A 247 -7.20 5.25 -0.39
C SER A 247 -6.08 4.97 -1.40
N PHE A 248 -4.89 4.62 -0.92
CA PHE A 248 -3.79 4.19 -1.77
C PHE A 248 -4.04 2.79 -2.33
N GLN A 249 -4.43 1.83 -1.48
CA GLN A 249 -4.72 0.46 -1.87
C GLN A 249 -5.78 0.37 -2.97
N VAL A 250 -6.93 1.03 -2.82
CA VAL A 250 -8.00 1.05 -3.82
C VAL A 250 -7.50 1.61 -5.16
N LYS A 251 -6.73 2.71 -5.12
CA LYS A 251 -6.14 3.33 -6.32
C LYS A 251 -5.22 2.37 -7.06
N ILE A 252 -4.27 1.76 -6.36
CA ILE A 252 -3.27 0.87 -6.97
C ILE A 252 -3.90 -0.46 -7.42
N LEU A 253 -4.84 -1.02 -6.65
CA LEU A 253 -5.55 -2.23 -7.08
C LEU A 253 -6.39 -1.98 -8.33
N THR A 254 -7.06 -0.83 -8.43
CA THR A 254 -7.81 -0.45 -9.65
C THR A 254 -6.87 -0.35 -10.86
N TYR A 255 -5.68 0.24 -10.67
CA TYR A 255 -4.66 0.29 -11.71
C TYR A 255 -4.16 -1.10 -12.10
N PHE A 256 -3.92 -1.99 -11.13
CA PHE A 256 -3.51 -3.36 -11.42
C PHE A 256 -4.60 -4.17 -12.10
N ASP A 257 -5.88 -3.96 -11.79
CA ASP A 257 -7.00 -4.57 -12.52
C ASP A 257 -6.94 -4.18 -14.02
N PHE A 258 -6.78 -2.88 -14.30
CA PHE A 258 -6.59 -2.37 -15.65
C PHE A 258 -5.36 -2.99 -16.35
N ILE A 259 -4.20 -3.06 -15.68
CA ILE A 259 -3.00 -3.67 -16.25
C ILE A 259 -3.23 -5.16 -16.53
N MET A 260 -3.88 -5.88 -15.60
CA MET A 260 -4.16 -7.30 -15.74
C MET A 260 -5.11 -7.60 -16.89
N GLU A 261 -6.05 -6.69 -17.21
CA GLU A 261 -6.88 -6.74 -18.41
C GLU A 261 -6.03 -6.54 -19.69
N LYS A 262 -5.19 -5.49 -19.72
CA LYS A 262 -4.36 -5.15 -20.89
C LYS A 262 -3.35 -6.24 -21.25
N ILE A 263 -2.66 -6.82 -20.27
CA ILE A 263 -1.64 -7.85 -20.52
C ILE A 263 -2.22 -9.16 -21.06
N ARG A 264 -3.53 -9.37 -20.97
CA ARG A 264 -4.21 -10.56 -21.52
C ARG A 264 -4.40 -10.45 -23.03
N ASN A 265 -4.53 -9.23 -23.57
CA ASN A 265 -4.62 -9.01 -25.00
C ASN A 265 -3.22 -8.69 -25.56
N PRO A 266 -2.58 -9.59 -26.34
CA PRO A 266 -1.25 -9.37 -26.89
C PRO A 266 -1.11 -8.05 -27.66
N ASN A 267 -2.20 -7.56 -28.27
CA ASN A 267 -2.21 -6.32 -29.05
C ASN A 267 -2.23 -5.05 -28.20
N GLU A 268 -2.53 -5.16 -26.91
CA GLU A 268 -2.67 -4.02 -25.99
C GLU A 268 -1.53 -3.93 -24.97
N VAL A 269 -0.64 -4.93 -24.92
CA VAL A 269 0.46 -5.00 -23.95
C VAL A 269 1.37 -3.77 -24.07
N ASP A 270 1.76 -3.40 -25.29
CA ASP A 270 2.66 -2.26 -25.55
C ASP A 270 2.04 -0.90 -25.17
N SER A 271 0.71 -0.83 -25.05
CA SER A 271 0.03 0.39 -24.61
C SER A 271 0.03 0.58 -23.09
N ALA A 272 0.34 -0.49 -22.34
CA ALA A 272 0.22 -0.53 -20.89
C ALA A 272 1.56 -0.80 -20.20
N LEU A 273 2.45 -1.57 -20.83
CA LEU A 273 3.74 -1.95 -20.28
C LEU A 273 4.88 -1.34 -21.11
N ASP A 274 5.93 -0.92 -20.42
CA ASP A 274 7.19 -0.52 -21.05
C ASP A 274 8.11 -1.74 -21.15
N ILE A 275 7.93 -2.48 -22.24
CA ILE A 275 8.55 -3.78 -22.52
C ILE A 275 9.46 -3.76 -23.75
N TYR A 276 9.67 -2.56 -24.33
CA TYR A 276 10.53 -2.40 -25.50
C TYR A 276 11.93 -2.97 -25.24
N PRO A 277 12.57 -3.58 -26.26
CA PRO A 277 13.91 -4.08 -26.08
C PRO A 277 14.90 -2.94 -25.84
N ASP A 278 15.69 -3.03 -24.78
CA ASP A 278 16.90 -2.23 -24.63
C ASP A 278 17.92 -2.71 -25.67
N TYR A 279 17.94 -2.08 -26.84
CA TYR A 279 18.84 -2.43 -27.98
C TYR A 279 20.34 -2.49 -27.63
N TRP A 280 20.73 -2.03 -26.44
CA TRP A 280 22.09 -2.06 -25.92
C TRP A 280 22.41 -3.29 -25.06
N ASN A 281 21.41 -4.10 -24.71
CA ASN A 281 21.53 -5.21 -23.77
C ASN A 281 21.37 -6.55 -24.52
N GLN A 282 22.47 -7.31 -24.66
CA GLN A 282 22.51 -8.53 -25.49
C GLN A 282 21.85 -9.76 -24.82
N ASP A 283 21.62 -9.71 -23.50
CA ASP A 283 21.02 -10.79 -22.69
C ASP A 283 19.59 -10.43 -22.21
N GLU A 284 18.83 -9.71 -23.03
CA GLU A 284 17.52 -9.24 -22.61
C GLU A 284 16.43 -10.33 -22.70
N PRO A 285 15.61 -10.54 -21.64
CA PRO A 285 14.57 -11.55 -21.67
C PRO A 285 13.48 -11.22 -22.71
N PRO A 286 12.89 -12.24 -23.36
CA PRO A 286 11.77 -12.05 -24.29
C PRO A 286 10.60 -11.29 -23.66
N MET A 287 9.83 -10.58 -24.49
CA MET A 287 8.64 -9.82 -24.10
C MET A 287 7.69 -10.64 -23.20
N GLU A 288 7.39 -11.88 -23.58
CA GLU A 288 6.52 -12.78 -22.82
C GLU A 288 7.04 -13.07 -21.41
N GLU A 289 8.36 -13.14 -21.24
CA GLU A 289 9.00 -13.38 -19.94
C GLU A 289 8.92 -12.12 -19.07
N LYS A 290 9.12 -10.93 -19.64
CA LYS A 290 8.93 -9.64 -18.95
C LYS A 290 7.50 -9.48 -18.45
N VAL A 291 6.51 -9.73 -19.33
CA VAL A 291 5.08 -9.69 -19.00
C VAL A 291 4.75 -10.67 -17.87
N ARG A 292 5.25 -11.91 -17.97
CA ARG A 292 5.07 -12.95 -16.95
C ARG A 292 5.69 -12.53 -15.61
N GLY A 293 6.86 -11.89 -15.64
CA GLY A 293 7.54 -11.35 -14.46
C GLY A 293 6.73 -10.28 -13.75
N ILE A 294 6.25 -9.28 -14.49
CA ILE A 294 5.37 -8.20 -13.99
C ILE A 294 4.09 -8.79 -13.40
N ARG A 295 3.39 -9.65 -14.14
CA ARG A 295 2.19 -10.34 -13.67
C ARG A 295 2.43 -11.09 -12.38
N ARG A 296 3.51 -11.87 -12.29
CA ARG A 296 3.85 -12.64 -11.09
C ARG A 296 4.08 -11.73 -9.88
N ARG A 297 4.77 -10.61 -10.06
CA ARG A 297 5.03 -9.64 -8.99
C ARG A 297 3.75 -8.96 -8.50
N ILE A 298 2.89 -8.52 -9.42
CA ILE A 298 1.56 -7.96 -9.08
C ILE A 298 0.76 -8.97 -8.25
N MET A 299 0.63 -10.21 -8.73
CA MET A 299 -0.14 -11.25 -8.03
C MET A 299 0.43 -11.54 -6.65
N LYS A 300 1.75 -11.61 -6.50
CA LYS A 300 2.39 -11.82 -5.19
C LYS A 300 2.11 -10.66 -4.23
N GLY A 301 2.19 -9.42 -4.69
CA GLY A 301 1.89 -8.25 -3.86
C GLY A 301 0.42 -8.19 -3.42
N ILE A 302 -0.49 -8.50 -4.34
CA ILE A 302 -1.94 -8.57 -4.05
C ILE A 302 -2.25 -9.70 -3.06
N GLU A 303 -1.57 -10.84 -3.17
CA GLU A 303 -1.72 -11.95 -2.22
C GLU A 303 -1.24 -11.58 -0.82
N GLN A 304 -0.11 -10.87 -0.71
CA GLN A 304 0.39 -10.38 0.57
C GLN A 304 -0.56 -9.35 1.19
N LEU A 305 -1.16 -8.48 0.38
CA LEU A 305 -2.13 -7.49 0.84
C LEU A 305 -3.38 -8.14 1.47
N TRP A 306 -3.77 -9.34 1.05
CA TRP A 306 -4.94 -10.04 1.62
C TRP A 306 -4.82 -10.21 3.14
N ASP A 307 -3.62 -10.51 3.63
CA ASP A 307 -3.39 -10.81 5.04
C ASP A 307 -3.42 -9.56 5.92
N SER A 308 -3.20 -8.37 5.34
CA SER A 308 -3.20 -7.08 6.06
C SER A 308 -4.39 -6.18 5.73
N ALA A 309 -5.20 -6.53 4.73
CA ALA A 309 -6.35 -5.73 4.32
C ALA A 309 -7.49 -5.86 5.33
N GLU A 310 -7.88 -4.75 5.96
CA GLU A 310 -9.06 -4.68 6.84
C GLU A 310 -10.32 -4.24 6.08
N ASP A 311 -10.16 -3.42 5.05
CA ASP A 311 -11.28 -2.85 4.30
C ASP A 311 -11.82 -3.83 3.26
N ARG A 312 -13.15 -3.97 3.24
CA ARG A 312 -13.84 -4.90 2.35
C ARG A 312 -13.74 -4.54 0.87
N GLU A 313 -13.74 -3.26 0.52
CA GLU A 313 -13.60 -2.81 -0.87
C GLU A 313 -12.24 -3.25 -1.43
N VAL A 314 -11.20 -3.15 -0.62
CA VAL A 314 -9.84 -3.64 -0.94
C VAL A 314 -9.87 -5.16 -1.14
N ARG A 315 -10.51 -5.91 -0.25
CA ARG A 315 -10.66 -7.38 -0.37
C ARG A 315 -11.43 -7.80 -1.61
N GLU A 316 -12.49 -7.08 -1.96
CA GLU A 316 -13.26 -7.29 -3.18
C GLU A 316 -12.41 -7.10 -4.43
N LEU A 317 -11.60 -6.04 -4.48
CA LEU A 317 -10.66 -5.79 -5.58
C LEU A 317 -9.56 -6.86 -5.68
N ILE A 318 -8.98 -7.29 -4.55
CA ILE A 318 -8.00 -8.39 -4.51
C ILE A 318 -8.58 -9.65 -5.16
N VAL A 319 -9.78 -10.03 -4.75
CA VAL A 319 -10.46 -11.23 -5.24
C VAL A 319 -10.84 -11.08 -6.71
N LYS A 320 -11.32 -9.90 -7.14
CA LYS A 320 -11.63 -9.61 -8.54
C LYS A 320 -10.40 -9.77 -9.43
N ILE A 321 -9.27 -9.16 -9.08
CA ILE A 321 -8.04 -9.23 -9.89
C ILE A 321 -7.54 -10.68 -10.00
N LYS A 322 -7.59 -11.42 -8.88
CA LYS A 322 -7.05 -12.78 -8.82
C LYS A 322 -7.96 -13.84 -9.47
N TYR A 323 -9.27 -13.74 -9.28
CA TYR A 323 -10.24 -14.79 -9.61
C TYR A 323 -11.31 -14.37 -10.62
N GLY A 324 -11.46 -13.07 -10.90
CA GLY A 324 -12.44 -12.51 -11.85
C GLY A 324 -12.36 -13.14 -13.24
N GLU A 325 -11.15 -13.39 -13.74
CA GLU A 325 -10.91 -14.06 -15.03
C GLU A 325 -9.98 -15.27 -14.89
N TYR A 326 -10.24 -16.10 -13.87
CA TYR A 326 -9.53 -17.37 -13.71
C TYR A 326 -9.66 -18.23 -14.99
N PRO A 327 -8.56 -18.78 -15.56
CA PRO A 327 -8.58 -19.40 -16.90
C PRO A 327 -9.60 -20.53 -17.08
N ASN A 328 -9.80 -21.32 -16.02
CA ASN A 328 -10.81 -22.39 -16.01
C ASN A 328 -11.75 -22.20 -14.83
N LYS A 329 -12.82 -21.42 -15.04
CA LYS A 329 -13.83 -21.14 -14.02
C LYS A 329 -14.50 -22.39 -13.46
N ARG A 330 -14.70 -23.42 -14.30
CA ARG A 330 -15.29 -24.68 -13.86
C ARG A 330 -14.38 -25.41 -12.87
N GLU A 331 -13.08 -25.49 -13.16
CA GLU A 331 -12.10 -26.04 -12.22
C GLU A 331 -12.02 -25.23 -10.92
N LEU A 332 -12.07 -23.90 -11.01
CA LEU A 332 -12.11 -23.05 -9.83
C LEU A 332 -13.35 -23.32 -8.98
N TYR A 333 -14.53 -23.46 -9.60
CA TYR A 333 -15.77 -23.78 -8.90
C TYR A 333 -15.66 -25.11 -8.15
N GLU A 334 -15.19 -26.17 -8.79
CA GLU A 334 -15.03 -27.49 -8.14
C GLU A 334 -14.02 -27.42 -6.98
N LYS A 335 -12.93 -26.65 -7.12
CA LYS A 335 -11.98 -26.42 -6.01
C LYS A 335 -12.62 -25.69 -4.83
N ILE A 336 -13.40 -24.64 -5.11
CA ILE A 336 -14.13 -23.91 -4.06
C ILE A 336 -15.10 -24.87 -3.36
N LYS A 337 -15.89 -25.62 -4.14
CA LYS A 337 -16.88 -26.55 -3.61
C LYS A 337 -16.23 -27.63 -2.74
N ALA A 338 -15.16 -28.27 -3.20
CA ALA A 338 -14.43 -29.28 -2.43
C ALA A 338 -13.89 -28.69 -1.11
N GLY A 339 -13.31 -27.49 -1.16
CA GLY A 339 -12.80 -26.79 0.03
C GLY A 339 -13.89 -26.31 1.00
N MET A 340 -15.18 -26.35 0.61
CA MET A 340 -16.32 -26.08 1.49
C MET A 340 -16.91 -27.35 2.12
N GLU A 341 -16.56 -28.54 1.60
CA GLU A 341 -17.03 -29.83 2.13
C GLU A 341 -16.15 -30.33 3.28
N GLU A 342 -14.92 -29.81 3.39
CA GLU A 342 -13.95 -30.12 4.43
C GLU A 342 -13.96 -29.01 5.51
N GLU A 343 -14.50 -29.31 6.70
CA GLU A 343 -14.46 -28.50 7.95
C GLU A 343 -15.35 -27.23 8.08
N ASP A 344 -15.56 -26.81 9.33
CA ASP A 344 -16.17 -25.52 9.68
C ASP A 344 -15.23 -24.38 9.26
N LEU A 345 -15.53 -23.76 8.12
CA LEU A 345 -14.78 -22.62 7.59
C LEU A 345 -14.68 -21.48 8.61
N SER A 346 -13.46 -20.97 8.83
CA SER A 346 -13.22 -19.73 9.57
C SER A 346 -13.94 -18.56 8.93
N GLU A 347 -14.24 -17.51 9.70
CA GLU A 347 -14.95 -16.33 9.22
C GLU A 347 -14.24 -15.68 8.01
N GLY A 348 -12.93 -15.50 8.08
CA GLY A 348 -12.13 -14.96 6.98
C GLY A 348 -12.08 -15.88 5.75
N ALA A 349 -12.10 -17.21 5.94
CA ALA A 349 -12.18 -18.15 4.82
C ALA A 349 -13.56 -18.09 4.15
N ARG A 350 -14.64 -18.00 4.94
CA ARG A 350 -16.01 -17.85 4.45
C ARG A 350 -16.20 -16.56 3.67
N GLU A 351 -15.67 -15.44 4.16
CA GLU A 351 -15.66 -14.16 3.46
C GLU A 351 -14.94 -14.28 2.11
N LYS A 352 -13.71 -14.81 2.11
CA LYS A 352 -12.93 -15.02 0.88
C LYS A 352 -13.68 -15.86 -0.14
N ILE A 353 -14.27 -16.97 0.29
CA ILE A 353 -15.07 -17.86 -0.57
C ILE A 353 -16.31 -17.13 -1.10
N GLY A 354 -17.01 -16.37 -0.26
CA GLY A 354 -18.15 -15.55 -0.67
C GLY A 354 -17.76 -14.56 -1.77
N LEU A 355 -16.67 -13.82 -1.58
CA LEU A 355 -16.15 -12.90 -2.58
C LEU A 355 -15.73 -13.64 -3.88
N MET A 356 -15.08 -14.80 -3.77
CA MET A 356 -14.69 -15.60 -4.93
C MET A 356 -15.89 -16.08 -5.72
N LEU A 357 -16.96 -16.52 -5.05
CA LEU A 357 -18.20 -16.94 -5.69
C LEU A 357 -18.94 -15.78 -6.35
N ARG A 358 -18.88 -14.56 -5.79
CA ARG A 358 -19.43 -13.36 -6.44
C ARG A 358 -18.76 -13.06 -7.78
N CYS A 359 -17.49 -13.45 -7.98
CA CYS A 359 -16.83 -13.34 -9.29
C CYS A 359 -17.45 -14.24 -10.38
N PHE A 360 -18.26 -15.22 -10.03
CA PHE A 360 -19.00 -16.02 -11.01
C PHE A 360 -20.27 -15.32 -11.47
N LEU A 361 -20.80 -14.37 -10.70
CA LEU A 361 -22.04 -13.64 -11.01
C LEU A 361 -21.83 -12.49 -12.02
N MET A 362 -20.59 -12.25 -12.47
CA MET A 362 -20.26 -11.21 -13.46
C MET A 362 -20.91 -11.51 -14.82
N PRO A 363 -21.30 -10.48 -15.62
CA PRO A 363 -22.08 -10.66 -16.85
C PRO A 363 -21.48 -11.64 -17.86
N GLU A 364 -20.15 -11.68 -17.97
CA GLU A 364 -19.40 -12.40 -19.00
C GLU A 364 -19.31 -13.92 -18.73
N GLN A 365 -19.76 -14.39 -17.56
CA GLN A 365 -19.60 -15.77 -17.13
C GLN A 365 -20.67 -16.70 -17.71
N ASP A 366 -20.36 -18.01 -17.74
CA ASP A 366 -21.31 -19.05 -18.12
C ASP A 366 -22.49 -19.12 -17.13
N GLU A 367 -23.70 -19.23 -17.67
CA GLU A 367 -24.94 -19.16 -16.89
C GLU A 367 -25.16 -20.37 -15.98
N ALA A 368 -24.72 -21.57 -16.39
CA ALA A 368 -24.81 -22.73 -15.53
C ALA A 368 -23.90 -22.54 -14.30
N LEU A 369 -22.70 -22.01 -14.50
CA LEU A 369 -21.81 -21.66 -13.38
C LEU A 369 -22.37 -20.54 -12.49
N LYS A 370 -23.03 -19.53 -13.05
CA LYS A 370 -23.71 -18.48 -12.27
C LYS A 370 -24.76 -19.06 -11.33
N LEU A 371 -25.63 -19.93 -11.86
CA LEU A 371 -26.69 -20.58 -11.06
C LEU A 371 -26.10 -21.47 -9.95
N LEU A 372 -25.04 -22.22 -10.28
CA LEU A 372 -24.33 -23.06 -9.31
C LEU A 372 -23.65 -22.24 -8.20
N ALA A 373 -23.03 -21.10 -8.54
CA ALA A 373 -22.43 -20.19 -7.57
C ALA A 373 -23.48 -19.48 -6.70
N ALA A 374 -24.59 -19.03 -7.32
CA ALA A 374 -25.72 -18.44 -6.60
C ALA A 374 -26.28 -19.41 -5.55
N HIS A 375 -26.40 -20.70 -5.88
CA HIS A 375 -26.85 -21.71 -4.92
C HIS A 375 -25.91 -21.85 -3.71
N LEU A 376 -24.59 -21.89 -3.93
CA LEU A 376 -23.62 -21.93 -2.83
C LEU A 376 -23.67 -20.67 -1.96
N LEU A 377 -23.81 -19.50 -2.58
CA LEU A 377 -23.92 -18.21 -1.86
C LEU A 377 -25.18 -18.17 -0.98
N LEU A 378 -26.31 -18.66 -1.46
CA LEU A 378 -27.58 -18.64 -0.72
C LEU A 378 -27.56 -19.53 0.53
N PHE A 379 -27.10 -20.77 0.39
CA PHE A 379 -27.31 -21.82 1.41
C PHE A 379 -26.04 -22.30 2.11
N LYS A 380 -24.88 -22.26 1.45
CA LYS A 380 -23.64 -22.81 2.01
C LYS A 380 -22.76 -21.74 2.64
N VAL A 381 -22.53 -20.64 1.93
CA VAL A 381 -21.81 -19.49 2.49
C VAL A 381 -22.74 -18.68 3.40
N GLY A 382 -23.95 -18.40 2.93
CA GLY A 382 -24.92 -17.59 3.65
C GLY A 382 -24.42 -16.17 3.91
N GLY A 383 -25.04 -15.49 4.86
CA GLY A 383 -24.81 -14.08 5.14
C GLY A 383 -25.57 -13.17 4.18
N THR A 384 -26.06 -12.04 4.70
CA THR A 384 -27.00 -11.14 4.03
C THR A 384 -26.52 -10.69 2.67
N GLU A 385 -25.27 -10.26 2.57
CA GLU A 385 -24.74 -9.69 1.34
C GLU A 385 -24.52 -10.73 0.24
N ASN A 386 -24.10 -11.94 0.61
CA ASN A 386 -23.96 -13.04 -0.34
C ASN A 386 -25.34 -13.47 -0.86
N ARG A 387 -26.34 -13.53 0.04
CA ARG A 387 -27.72 -13.82 -0.31
C ARG A 387 -28.29 -12.76 -1.24
N LEU A 388 -28.10 -11.47 -0.93
CA LEU A 388 -28.55 -10.37 -1.78
C LEU A 388 -27.89 -10.41 -3.16
N ALA A 389 -26.57 -10.59 -3.25
CA ALA A 389 -25.88 -10.70 -4.54
C ALA A 389 -26.41 -11.87 -5.39
N ALA A 390 -26.64 -13.04 -4.77
CA ALA A 390 -27.20 -14.20 -5.46
C ALA A 390 -28.67 -13.97 -5.88
N LEU A 391 -29.48 -13.36 -5.03
CA LEU A 391 -30.88 -13.03 -5.34
C LEU A 391 -30.98 -11.97 -6.44
N GLU A 392 -30.10 -10.97 -6.47
CA GLU A 392 -30.05 -9.98 -7.55
C GLU A 392 -29.76 -10.63 -8.91
N HIS A 393 -28.79 -11.56 -8.94
CA HIS A 393 -28.54 -12.34 -10.14
C HIS A 393 -29.76 -13.19 -10.55
N LEU A 394 -30.37 -13.92 -9.61
CA LEU A 394 -31.56 -14.74 -9.90
C LEU A 394 -32.75 -13.90 -10.33
N ARG A 395 -32.94 -12.72 -9.72
CA ARG A 395 -33.93 -11.74 -10.15
C ARG A 395 -33.70 -11.35 -11.60
N PHE A 396 -32.49 -10.94 -11.96
CA PHE A 396 -32.16 -10.60 -13.34
C PHE A 396 -32.40 -11.78 -14.29
N TYR A 397 -32.03 -13.00 -13.90
CA TYR A 397 -32.24 -14.23 -14.67
C TYR A 397 -33.74 -14.47 -14.94
N VAL A 398 -34.57 -14.39 -13.89
CA VAL A 398 -36.03 -14.62 -13.94
C VAL A 398 -36.80 -13.42 -14.51
N GLU A 399 -36.20 -12.24 -14.63
CA GLU A 399 -36.80 -11.10 -15.32
C GLU A 399 -36.57 -11.16 -16.85
N ASN A 400 -35.41 -11.66 -17.30
CA ASN A 400 -34.99 -11.55 -18.70
C ASN A 400 -34.97 -12.88 -19.49
N ARG A 401 -35.03 -14.07 -18.86
CA ARG A 401 -35.04 -15.38 -19.58
C ARG A 401 -36.32 -16.19 -19.54
N ASN A 402 -36.79 -16.67 -20.69
CA ASN A 402 -37.99 -17.52 -20.73
C ASN A 402 -37.66 -18.91 -20.16
N LEU A 403 -37.99 -19.10 -18.89
CA LEU A 403 -37.75 -20.33 -18.15
C LEU A 403 -38.63 -21.46 -18.68
N ASN A 404 -38.06 -22.65 -18.84
CA ASN A 404 -38.85 -23.85 -19.03
C ASN A 404 -39.48 -24.31 -17.70
N TYR A 405 -40.39 -25.29 -17.78
CA TYR A 405 -41.12 -25.80 -16.61
C TYR A 405 -40.20 -26.34 -15.50
N ALA A 406 -39.11 -27.03 -15.87
CA ALA A 406 -38.17 -27.58 -14.89
C ALA A 406 -37.34 -26.48 -14.22
N GLU A 407 -36.90 -25.47 -14.97
CA GLU A 407 -36.15 -24.32 -14.43
C GLU A 407 -37.01 -23.49 -13.47
N SER A 408 -38.24 -23.16 -13.88
CA SER A 408 -39.21 -22.47 -13.03
C SER A 408 -39.49 -23.25 -11.75
N GLY A 409 -39.73 -24.57 -11.86
CA GLY A 409 -39.95 -25.43 -10.69
C GLY A 409 -38.74 -25.52 -9.75
N SER A 410 -37.53 -25.58 -10.31
CA SER A 410 -36.29 -25.58 -9.53
C SER A 410 -36.10 -24.27 -8.78
N ILE A 411 -36.21 -23.13 -9.45
CA ILE A 411 -36.06 -21.80 -8.83
C ILE A 411 -37.13 -21.59 -7.75
N ALA A 412 -38.38 -21.96 -8.03
CA ALA A 412 -39.46 -21.87 -7.07
C ALA A 412 -39.17 -22.67 -5.79
N SER A 413 -38.71 -23.92 -5.94
CA SER A 413 -38.37 -24.79 -4.80
C SER A 413 -37.22 -24.22 -3.97
N VAL A 414 -36.23 -23.59 -4.62
CA VAL A 414 -35.12 -22.92 -3.96
C VAL A 414 -35.61 -21.70 -3.17
N MET A 415 -36.46 -20.85 -3.75
CA MET A 415 -37.01 -19.68 -3.06
C MET A 415 -37.93 -20.08 -1.90
N GLU A 416 -38.78 -21.09 -2.06
CA GLU A 416 -39.60 -21.64 -0.97
C GLU A 416 -38.74 -22.16 0.19
N SER A 417 -37.60 -22.79 -0.12
CA SER A 417 -36.68 -23.29 0.91
C SER A 417 -36.03 -22.14 1.67
N LEU A 418 -35.58 -21.10 0.95
CA LEU A 418 -35.00 -19.90 1.55
C LEU A 418 -36.00 -19.16 2.45
N LEU A 419 -37.25 -19.00 2.00
CA LEU A 419 -38.31 -18.30 2.76
C LEU A 419 -38.74 -19.02 4.04
N LYS A 420 -38.40 -20.31 4.21
CA LYS A 420 -38.64 -21.07 5.44
C LYS A 420 -37.55 -20.84 6.49
N GLU A 421 -36.44 -20.20 6.13
CA GLU A 421 -35.37 -19.92 7.09
C GLU A 421 -35.79 -18.80 8.07
N PRO A 422 -35.78 -19.06 9.39
CA PRO A 422 -36.29 -18.10 10.39
C PRO A 422 -35.39 -16.86 10.53
N GLU A 423 -34.11 -16.97 10.18
CA GLU A 423 -33.11 -15.89 10.27
C GLU A 423 -32.93 -15.15 8.93
N LEU A 424 -33.83 -15.35 7.95
CA LEU A 424 -33.76 -14.65 6.69
C LEU A 424 -34.14 -13.17 6.87
N GLU A 425 -33.21 -12.27 6.57
CA GLU A 425 -33.47 -10.83 6.61
C GLU A 425 -34.60 -10.41 5.66
N GLU A 426 -35.34 -9.36 6.06
CA GLU A 426 -36.54 -8.90 5.35
C GLU A 426 -36.27 -8.56 3.87
N ALA A 427 -35.17 -7.85 3.58
CA ALA A 427 -34.81 -7.48 2.21
C ALA A 427 -34.57 -8.71 1.31
N ALA A 428 -33.89 -9.73 1.84
CA ALA A 428 -33.67 -10.99 1.13
C ALA A 428 -34.98 -11.78 0.98
N ALA A 429 -35.82 -11.79 2.02
CA ALA A 429 -37.14 -12.43 1.97
C ALA A 429 -38.07 -11.79 0.95
N GLU A 430 -38.10 -10.46 0.86
CA GLU A 430 -38.87 -9.73 -0.14
C GLU A 430 -38.41 -10.04 -1.57
N MET A 431 -37.10 -10.04 -1.81
CA MET A 431 -36.55 -10.36 -3.14
C MET A 431 -36.81 -11.83 -3.51
N ALA A 432 -36.67 -12.76 -2.56
CA ALA A 432 -36.99 -14.17 -2.77
C ALA A 432 -38.49 -14.39 -3.08
N ARG A 433 -39.41 -13.70 -2.38
CA ARG A 433 -40.85 -13.72 -2.72
C ARG A 433 -41.11 -13.19 -4.11
N TYR A 434 -40.43 -12.12 -4.52
CA TYR A 434 -40.57 -11.57 -5.86
C TYR A 434 -40.10 -12.55 -6.94
N ILE A 435 -38.94 -13.19 -6.75
CA ILE A 435 -38.44 -14.22 -7.66
C ILE A 435 -39.39 -15.41 -7.72
N LEU A 436 -39.89 -15.87 -6.57
CA LEU A 436 -40.91 -16.94 -6.50
C LEU A 436 -42.18 -16.55 -7.25
N PHE A 437 -42.64 -15.31 -7.12
CA PHE A 437 -43.82 -14.80 -7.80
C PHE A 437 -43.66 -14.79 -9.31
N LEU A 438 -42.48 -14.44 -9.83
CA LEU A 438 -42.23 -14.49 -11.27
C LEU A 438 -42.06 -15.92 -11.78
N ALA A 439 -41.45 -16.81 -11.00
CA ALA A 439 -41.17 -18.18 -11.42
C ALA A 439 -42.42 -19.08 -11.34
N ALA A 440 -43.16 -19.04 -10.24
CA ALA A 440 -44.32 -19.91 -9.97
C ALA A 440 -45.35 -19.20 -9.06
N PRO A 441 -46.19 -18.30 -9.61
CA PRO A 441 -47.18 -17.55 -8.84
C PRO A 441 -48.17 -18.45 -8.06
N ASP A 442 -48.44 -19.66 -8.56
CA ASP A 442 -49.35 -20.66 -7.99
C ASP A 442 -48.87 -21.26 -6.67
N ARG A 443 -47.60 -21.04 -6.31
CA ARG A 443 -47.02 -21.47 -5.02
C ARG A 443 -47.44 -20.58 -3.84
N PHE A 444 -48.07 -19.43 -4.08
CA PHE A 444 -48.63 -18.58 -3.03
C PHE A 444 -50.02 -19.08 -2.59
N ALA A 445 -50.05 -20.04 -1.66
CA ALA A 445 -51.28 -20.71 -1.22
C ALA A 445 -52.05 -19.96 -0.12
N ASP A 446 -51.37 -19.12 0.66
CA ASP A 446 -51.93 -18.47 1.85
C ASP A 446 -52.15 -16.96 1.66
N GLU A 447 -53.15 -16.40 2.37
CA GLU A 447 -53.52 -14.99 2.25
C GLU A 447 -52.39 -14.04 2.66
N GLU A 448 -51.57 -14.44 3.64
CA GLU A 448 -50.48 -13.62 4.17
C GLU A 448 -49.34 -13.47 3.15
N GLY A 449 -48.87 -14.58 2.57
CA GLY A 449 -47.90 -14.59 1.48
C GLY A 449 -48.40 -13.80 0.26
N GLN A 450 -49.67 -13.99 -0.12
CA GLN A 450 -50.33 -13.25 -1.19
C GLN A 450 -50.39 -11.73 -0.93
N LYS A 451 -50.68 -11.32 0.30
CA LYS A 451 -50.68 -9.89 0.68
C LYS A 451 -49.28 -9.30 0.69
N ALA A 452 -48.28 -10.06 1.17
CA ALA A 452 -46.90 -9.62 1.25
C ALA A 452 -46.31 -9.32 -0.14
N ILE A 453 -46.53 -10.20 -1.13
CA ILE A 453 -46.02 -9.96 -2.48
C ILE A 453 -46.69 -8.76 -3.16
N LEU A 454 -48.00 -8.59 -3.02
CA LEU A 454 -48.69 -7.42 -3.59
C LEU A 454 -48.23 -6.10 -2.93
N LYS A 455 -47.95 -6.13 -1.62
CA LYS A 455 -47.38 -4.98 -0.90
C LYS A 455 -46.00 -4.62 -1.45
N TYR A 456 -45.16 -5.62 -1.73
CA TYR A 456 -43.82 -5.42 -2.31
C TYR A 456 -43.89 -4.86 -3.76
N LEU A 457 -44.78 -5.38 -4.59
CA LEU A 457 -44.93 -4.96 -5.98
C LEU A 457 -45.46 -3.53 -6.13
N ARG A 458 -46.32 -3.07 -5.20
CA ARG A 458 -46.96 -1.76 -5.28
C ARG A 458 -45.99 -0.58 -5.50
N PRO A 459 -44.96 -0.35 -4.68
CA PRO A 459 -44.00 0.73 -4.91
C PRO A 459 -43.18 0.54 -6.19
N MET A 460 -42.93 -0.69 -6.64
CA MET A 460 -42.24 -0.95 -7.91
C MET A 460 -43.07 -0.55 -9.11
N VAL A 461 -44.37 -0.87 -9.08
CA VAL A 461 -45.35 -0.50 -10.12
C VAL A 461 -45.58 1.01 -10.14
N GLU A 462 -45.86 1.62 -8.98
CA GLU A 462 -46.14 3.05 -8.88
C GLU A 462 -44.91 3.92 -9.21
N GLY A 463 -43.69 3.45 -8.91
CA GLY A 463 -42.44 4.15 -9.17
C GLY A 463 -41.68 3.71 -10.43
N ARG A 464 -42.23 2.79 -11.24
CA ARG A 464 -41.61 2.15 -12.41
C ARG A 464 -40.14 1.76 -12.21
N ARG A 465 -39.87 0.91 -11.22
CA ARG A 465 -38.51 0.47 -10.86
C ARG A 465 -38.14 -0.92 -11.43
N PHE A 466 -38.68 -1.29 -12.59
CA PHE A 466 -38.36 -2.56 -13.24
C PHE A 466 -37.06 -2.48 -14.04
N GLY A 467 -36.37 -3.62 -14.18
CA GLY A 467 -35.09 -3.70 -14.90
C GLY A 467 -35.18 -3.48 -16.41
N GLY A 468 -36.40 -3.50 -16.97
CA GLY A 468 -36.66 -3.27 -18.39
C GLY A 468 -38.07 -3.69 -18.79
N LYS A 469 -38.40 -3.58 -20.09
CA LYS A 469 -39.72 -3.95 -20.62
C LYS A 469 -40.05 -5.43 -20.44
N GLU A 470 -39.05 -6.31 -20.57
CA GLU A 470 -39.25 -7.75 -20.36
C GLU A 470 -39.67 -8.07 -18.92
N ALA A 471 -39.02 -7.41 -17.95
CA ALA A 471 -39.38 -7.52 -16.54
C ALA A 471 -40.83 -7.05 -16.29
N GLU A 472 -41.22 -5.91 -16.87
CA GLU A 472 -42.60 -5.40 -16.79
C GLU A 472 -43.61 -6.39 -17.36
N GLU A 473 -43.34 -6.96 -18.54
CA GLU A 473 -44.21 -7.96 -19.16
C GLU A 473 -44.35 -9.23 -18.30
N ARG A 474 -43.28 -9.67 -17.63
CA ARG A 474 -43.35 -10.84 -16.75
C ARG A 474 -44.17 -10.59 -15.51
N VAL A 475 -43.97 -9.45 -14.87
CA VAL A 475 -44.77 -9.03 -13.73
C VAL A 475 -46.24 -8.94 -14.14
N LEU A 476 -46.52 -8.40 -15.32
CA LEU A 476 -47.87 -8.30 -15.86
C LEU A 476 -48.51 -9.69 -16.05
N ARG A 477 -47.81 -10.64 -16.69
CA ARG A 477 -48.30 -12.01 -16.88
C ARG A 477 -48.55 -12.71 -15.55
N ALA A 478 -47.64 -12.56 -14.58
CA ALA A 478 -47.77 -13.13 -13.25
C ALA A 478 -48.97 -12.52 -12.50
N LEU A 479 -49.18 -11.19 -12.57
CA LEU A 479 -50.33 -10.51 -11.97
C LEU A 479 -51.67 -10.94 -12.58
N THR A 480 -51.74 -11.10 -13.91
CA THR A 480 -52.96 -11.59 -14.57
C THR A 480 -53.28 -13.01 -14.12
N LEU A 481 -52.30 -13.93 -14.13
CA LEU A 481 -52.49 -15.30 -13.63
C LEU A 481 -52.94 -15.29 -12.16
N PHE A 482 -52.31 -14.44 -11.35
CA PHE A 482 -52.60 -14.31 -9.94
C PHE A 482 -54.03 -13.85 -9.67
N ALA A 483 -54.48 -12.79 -10.35
CA ALA A 483 -55.83 -12.24 -10.20
C ALA A 483 -56.91 -13.22 -10.66
N GLU A 484 -56.66 -13.96 -11.74
CA GLU A 484 -57.64 -14.87 -12.33
C GLU A 484 -57.77 -16.20 -11.58
N LYS A 485 -56.64 -16.78 -11.14
CA LYS A 485 -56.60 -18.20 -10.74
C LYS A 485 -56.07 -18.49 -9.34
N ILE A 486 -55.37 -17.55 -8.70
CA ILE A 486 -54.60 -17.86 -7.47
C ILE A 486 -55.12 -17.08 -6.26
N ALA A 487 -55.48 -15.80 -6.44
CA ALA A 487 -55.91 -14.94 -5.35
C ALA A 487 -57.11 -15.52 -4.60
N VAL A 488 -56.95 -15.77 -3.30
CA VAL A 488 -57.95 -16.47 -2.47
C VAL A 488 -59.10 -15.58 -2.02
N THR A 489 -58.93 -14.25 -2.03
CA THR A 489 -59.98 -13.28 -1.67
C THR A 489 -60.22 -12.24 -2.76
N ASP A 490 -61.44 -11.72 -2.83
CA ASP A 490 -61.79 -10.64 -3.78
C ASP A 490 -60.99 -9.35 -3.54
N LYS A 491 -60.57 -9.11 -2.29
CA LYS A 491 -59.70 -7.96 -1.95
C LYS A 491 -58.34 -8.11 -2.62
N LEU A 492 -57.73 -9.29 -2.56
CA LEU A 492 -56.44 -9.58 -3.20
C LEU A 492 -56.55 -9.58 -4.72
N LYS A 493 -57.64 -10.11 -5.28
CA LYS A 493 -57.95 -10.01 -6.73
C LYS A 493 -57.98 -8.56 -7.19
N LYS A 494 -58.72 -7.70 -6.50
CA LYS A 494 -58.80 -6.26 -6.83
C LYS A 494 -57.45 -5.55 -6.68
N ALA A 495 -56.66 -5.91 -5.67
CA ALA A 495 -55.33 -5.35 -5.49
C ALA A 495 -54.38 -5.74 -6.65
N ALA A 496 -54.40 -7.00 -7.08
CA ALA A 496 -53.63 -7.45 -8.24
C ALA A 496 -54.10 -6.78 -9.54
N GLN A 497 -55.41 -6.68 -9.78
CA GLN A 497 -55.99 -5.97 -10.92
C GLN A 497 -55.64 -4.48 -10.93
N TYR A 498 -55.56 -3.85 -9.76
CA TYR A 498 -55.12 -2.46 -9.65
C TYR A 498 -53.67 -2.28 -10.10
N LEU A 499 -52.77 -3.17 -9.67
CA LEU A 499 -51.37 -3.14 -10.08
C LEU A 499 -51.22 -3.43 -11.58
N GLU A 500 -51.97 -4.40 -12.09
CA GLU A 500 -52.04 -4.71 -13.53
C GLU A 500 -52.52 -3.50 -14.35
N PHE A 501 -53.61 -2.85 -13.90
CA PHE A 501 -54.15 -1.65 -14.54
C PHE A 501 -53.11 -0.53 -14.58
N LYS A 502 -52.36 -0.32 -13.48
CA LYS A 502 -51.31 0.68 -13.40
C LYS A 502 -50.13 0.39 -14.33
N LEU A 503 -49.73 -0.86 -14.49
CA LEU A 503 -48.69 -1.24 -15.46
C LEU A 503 -49.14 -1.01 -16.91
N LYS A 504 -50.42 -1.28 -17.23
CA LYS A 504 -50.98 -1.07 -18.57
C LYS A 504 -51.32 0.39 -18.88
N ASN A 505 -51.56 1.22 -17.86
CA ASN A 505 -52.00 2.62 -17.97
C ASN A 505 -51.07 3.52 -17.15
N PRO A 506 -49.89 3.84 -17.72
CA PRO A 506 -48.73 4.27 -16.96
C PRO A 506 -48.74 5.73 -16.48
#